data_AF-A0A1F6AXU4-F1
#
_entry.id   AF-A0A1F6AXU4-F1
#
_cell.length_a   1.000
_cell.length_b   1.000
_cell.length_c   1.000
_cell.angle_alpha   90.00
_cell.angle_beta   90.00
_cell.angle_gamma   90.00
#
_symmetry.space_group_name_H-M   'P 1'
#
loop_
_entity.id
_entity.type
_entity.pdbx_description
1 polymer ?
#
loop_
_entity_poly.entity_id
_entity_poly.type
_entity_poly.pdbx_seq_one_letter_code
_entity_poly.pdbx_strand_id
1 'polypeptide(L)'
;MTSDASPSAQWRTYYEWKSTTTSTLNDYSVAVRVTLPADFSSWSSTALTLNYNTNYTETAANKVDMWIYNATENATQYVCQKLTNASGTEKTWTTVTCSSTEMDDGTAPDWDAAGETAIIMLRMYSKNTGYVQVGDIVLSYLAKF
;
A
#
# COMPACT_ATOMS: atom_id res chain seq x y z
N MET A 1 -10.02 16.03 1.50
CA MET A 1 -8.67 15.57 1.86
C MET A 1 -8.24 16.38 3.07
N THR A 2 -8.00 15.72 4.19
CA THR A 2 -7.40 16.34 5.37
C THR A 2 -6.28 15.42 5.80
N SER A 3 -5.04 15.91 5.81
CA SER A 3 -3.97 15.30 6.61
C SER A 3 -4.18 15.83 8.03
N ASP A 4 -4.68 15.00 8.94
CA ASP A 4 -4.81 15.39 10.35
C ASP A 4 -3.68 14.78 11.19
N ALA A 5 -3.16 15.57 12.12
CA ALA A 5 -2.14 15.17 13.09
C ALA A 5 -2.59 15.68 14.47
N SER A 6 -3.03 14.77 15.35
CA SER A 6 -3.48 15.13 16.70
C SER A 6 -2.35 14.94 17.73
N PRO A 7 -2.01 15.96 18.55
CA PRO A 7 -0.76 16.01 19.31
C PRO A 7 -0.74 15.26 20.68
N SER A 8 -1.38 14.10 20.85
CA SER A 8 -1.19 13.31 22.08
C SER A 8 -1.26 11.80 21.88
N ALA A 9 -0.10 11.15 22.07
CA ALA A 9 0.21 9.71 21.92
C ALA A 9 0.16 9.19 20.47
N GLN A 10 1.22 8.50 20.02
CA GLN A 10 1.16 7.68 18.79
C GLN A 10 0.69 8.42 17.52
N TRP A 11 1.40 9.46 17.06
CA TRP A 11 1.04 10.18 15.82
C TRP A 11 1.24 9.31 14.57
N ARG A 12 0.29 8.43 14.26
CA ARG A 12 0.17 7.83 12.93
C ARG A 12 -0.53 8.85 12.04
N THR A 13 0.23 9.52 11.19
CA THR A 13 -0.31 10.31 10.08
C THR A 13 -0.88 9.37 9.04
N TYR A 14 -2.08 9.62 8.54
CA TYR A 14 -2.71 8.80 7.52
C TYR A 14 -3.35 9.65 6.42
N TYR A 15 -3.46 9.06 5.25
CA TYR A 15 -4.32 9.58 4.19
C TYR A 15 -5.68 8.89 4.30
N GLU A 16 -6.76 9.67 4.33
CA GLU A 16 -8.12 9.16 4.37
C GLU A 16 -8.88 9.46 3.08
N TRP A 17 -9.57 8.44 2.59
CA TRP A 17 -10.66 8.57 1.63
C TRP A 17 -11.98 8.23 2.27
N LYS A 18 -12.92 9.19 2.25
CA LYS A 18 -14.28 9.05 2.74
C LYS A 18 -15.25 9.43 1.63
N SER A 19 -16.31 8.66 1.48
CA SER A 19 -17.32 8.88 0.44
C SER A 19 -18.71 8.83 1.03
N THR A 20 -19.57 9.79 0.66
CA THR A 20 -20.99 9.82 1.03
C THR A 20 -21.89 9.18 -0.03
N THR A 21 -21.34 8.80 -1.18
CA THR A 21 -22.10 8.13 -2.25
C THR A 21 -22.62 6.79 -1.75
N THR A 22 -23.88 6.47 -2.05
CA THR A 22 -24.57 5.29 -1.49
C THR A 22 -24.70 4.13 -2.47
N SER A 23 -24.69 4.40 -3.77
CA SER A 23 -24.98 3.40 -4.81
C SER A 23 -23.76 2.66 -5.34
N THR A 24 -22.58 3.28 -5.33
CA THR A 24 -21.35 2.70 -5.90
C THR A 24 -20.13 2.93 -5.01
N LEU A 25 -19.18 2.00 -5.05
CA LEU A 25 -17.84 2.22 -4.49
C LEU A 25 -17.18 3.33 -5.29
N ASN A 26 -16.85 4.44 -4.63
CA ASN A 26 -16.06 5.50 -5.21
C ASN A 26 -14.64 5.36 -4.72
N ASP A 27 -13.69 5.63 -5.59
CA ASP A 27 -12.28 5.46 -5.29
C ASP A 27 -11.48 6.74 -5.39
N TYR A 28 -10.35 6.73 -4.69
CA TYR A 28 -9.30 7.72 -4.78
C TYR A 28 -7.95 7.00 -4.73
N SER A 29 -7.03 7.40 -5.60
CA SER A 29 -5.70 6.80 -5.68
C SER A 29 -4.64 7.70 -5.06
N VAL A 30 -3.74 7.09 -4.29
CA VAL A 30 -2.49 7.66 -3.79
C VAL A 30 -1.36 6.90 -4.45
N ALA A 31 -0.43 7.62 -5.08
CA ALA A 31 0.75 7.02 -5.69
C ALA A 31 2.01 7.48 -4.95
N VAL A 32 2.83 6.53 -4.53
CA VAL A 32 4.10 6.78 -3.86
C VAL A 32 5.22 6.28 -4.75
N ARG A 33 6.20 7.15 -5.04
CA ARG A 33 7.38 6.80 -5.85
C ARG A 33 8.58 6.58 -4.94
N VAL A 34 9.22 5.43 -5.08
CA VAL A 34 10.38 5.04 -4.25
C VAL A 34 11.50 4.51 -5.13
N THR A 35 12.70 5.01 -4.91
CA THR A 35 13.94 4.51 -5.52
C THR A 35 14.70 3.71 -4.49
N LEU A 36 15.13 2.48 -4.83
CA LEU A 36 15.94 1.66 -3.94
C LEU A 36 17.31 2.32 -3.73
N PRO A 37 17.81 2.28 -2.48
CA PRO A 37 19.09 2.89 -2.17
C PRO A 37 20.24 2.15 -2.86
N ALA A 38 21.37 2.84 -3.04
CA ALA A 38 22.53 2.29 -3.73
C ALA A 38 23.14 1.06 -3.01
N ASP A 39 22.92 0.95 -1.71
CA ASP A 39 23.36 -0.18 -0.89
C ASP A 39 22.35 -1.34 -0.87
N PHE A 40 21.24 -1.28 -1.61
CA PHE A 40 20.29 -2.38 -1.66
C PHE A 40 20.97 -3.68 -2.14
N SER A 41 20.82 -4.76 -1.37
CA SER A 41 21.29 -6.10 -1.70
C SER A 41 20.16 -7.02 -2.12
N SER A 42 19.12 -7.13 -1.29
CA SER A 42 17.96 -7.99 -1.53
C SER A 42 16.83 -7.60 -0.56
N TRP A 43 15.62 -8.06 -0.83
CA TRP A 43 14.51 -7.91 0.11
C TRP A 43 14.65 -8.77 1.37
N SER A 44 14.09 -8.30 2.49
CA SER A 44 13.78 -9.17 3.62
C SER A 44 12.57 -10.05 3.31
N SER A 45 12.37 -11.14 4.06
CA SER A 45 11.25 -12.08 3.84
C SER A 45 9.88 -11.39 3.75
N THR A 46 9.65 -10.38 4.60
CA THR A 46 8.57 -9.40 4.45
C THR A 46 9.15 -8.13 3.86
N ALA A 47 9.03 -7.98 2.53
CA ALA A 47 9.67 -6.90 1.78
C ALA A 47 8.95 -5.56 1.96
N LEU A 48 7.61 -5.58 1.90
CA LEU A 48 6.77 -4.41 2.08
C LEU A 48 5.65 -4.71 3.07
N THR A 49 5.32 -3.74 3.93
CA THR A 49 4.10 -3.73 4.75
C THR A 49 3.36 -2.42 4.56
N LEU A 50 2.09 -2.49 4.17
CA LEU A 50 1.15 -1.36 4.19
C LEU A 50 0.25 -1.47 5.40
N ASN A 51 0.19 -0.43 6.23
CA ASN A 51 -0.79 -0.30 7.30
C ASN A 51 -2.03 0.42 6.76
N TYR A 52 -3.21 -0.13 7.04
CA TYR A 52 -4.47 0.48 6.65
C TYR A 52 -5.57 0.21 7.67
N ASN A 53 -6.65 1.00 7.59
CA ASN A 53 -7.83 0.87 8.42
C ASN A 53 -9.08 1.13 7.59
N THR A 54 -10.11 0.33 7.75
CA THR A 54 -11.40 0.53 7.08
C THR A 54 -12.55 0.65 8.08
N ASN A 55 -13.56 1.44 7.72
CA ASN A 55 -14.71 1.67 8.59
C ASN A 55 -15.53 0.40 8.83
N TYR A 56 -15.78 -0.36 7.76
CA TYR A 56 -16.52 -1.62 7.74
C TYR A 56 -15.58 -2.79 7.42
N THR A 57 -16.03 -4.02 7.63
CA THR A 57 -15.26 -5.24 7.32
C THR A 57 -15.53 -5.76 5.91
N GLU A 58 -16.63 -5.33 5.28
CA GLU A 58 -17.04 -5.77 3.96
C GLU A 58 -16.35 -4.97 2.84
N THR A 59 -15.66 -5.68 1.96
CA THR A 59 -14.97 -5.11 0.79
C THR A 59 -15.91 -4.40 -0.20
N ALA A 60 -17.20 -4.75 -0.15
CA ALA A 60 -18.25 -4.11 -0.95
C ALA A 60 -18.63 -2.69 -0.44
N ALA A 61 -18.25 -2.34 0.80
CA ALA A 61 -18.50 -1.05 1.41
C ALA A 61 -17.23 -0.17 1.45
N ASN A 62 -16.08 -0.80 1.71
CA ASN A 62 -14.79 -0.15 1.67
C ASN A 62 -13.67 -1.15 1.42
N LYS A 63 -12.61 -0.73 0.73
CA LYS A 63 -11.40 -1.55 0.59
C LYS A 63 -10.20 -0.72 0.20
N VAL A 64 -9.01 -1.27 0.40
CA VAL A 64 -7.79 -0.78 -0.25
C VAL A 64 -7.24 -1.86 -1.18
N ASP A 65 -6.91 -1.46 -2.39
CA ASP A 65 -6.11 -2.26 -3.31
C ASP A 65 -4.72 -1.63 -3.43
N MET A 66 -3.70 -2.46 -3.58
CA MET A 66 -2.31 -2.04 -3.75
C MET A 66 -1.71 -2.73 -4.97
N TRP A 67 -1.00 -1.96 -5.78
CA TRP A 67 -0.15 -2.45 -6.86
C TRP A 67 1.23 -1.81 -6.75
N ILE A 68 2.25 -2.57 -7.09
CA ILE A 68 3.63 -2.08 -7.21
C ILE A 68 4.05 -2.28 -8.66
N TYR A 69 4.53 -1.21 -9.29
CA TYR A 69 5.02 -1.23 -10.66
C TYR A 69 6.48 -0.81 -10.68
N ASN A 70 7.35 -1.60 -11.32
CA ASN A 70 8.70 -1.16 -11.64
C ASN A 70 8.75 -0.64 -13.08
N ALA A 71 8.79 0.69 -13.24
CA ALA A 71 8.69 1.34 -14.54
C ALA A 71 9.96 1.16 -15.40
N THR A 72 11.09 0.75 -14.81
CA THR A 72 12.33 0.51 -15.56
C THR A 72 12.31 -0.81 -16.31
N GLU A 73 11.50 -1.77 -15.88
CA GLU A 73 11.40 -3.08 -16.53
C GLU A 73 10.13 -3.21 -17.37
N ASN A 74 8.95 -3.20 -16.73
CA ASN A 74 7.66 -3.24 -17.42
C ASN A 74 6.58 -2.50 -16.64
N ALA A 75 6.22 -1.30 -17.11
CA ALA A 75 5.21 -0.46 -16.47
C ALA A 75 3.76 -0.99 -16.56
N THR A 76 3.50 -2.07 -17.31
CA THR A 76 2.14 -2.62 -17.50
C THR A 76 1.85 -3.87 -16.67
N GLN A 77 2.89 -4.49 -16.11
CA GLN A 77 2.79 -5.64 -15.21
C GLN A 77 3.15 -5.20 -13.79
N TYR A 78 2.51 -5.79 -12.80
CA TYR A 78 2.78 -5.51 -11.40
C TYR A 78 3.87 -6.45 -10.89
N VAL A 79 4.73 -5.94 -10.03
CA VAL A 79 5.69 -6.71 -9.22
C VAL A 79 4.89 -7.44 -8.13
N CYS A 80 4.17 -6.67 -7.31
CA CYS A 80 3.25 -7.21 -6.29
C CYS A 80 1.87 -6.58 -6.43
N GLN A 81 0.83 -7.38 -6.17
CA GLN A 81 -0.56 -6.93 -6.15
C GLN A 81 -1.30 -7.51 -4.96
N LYS A 82 -2.07 -6.67 -4.27
CA LYS A 82 -2.97 -7.07 -3.20
C LYS A 82 -4.32 -6.40 -3.39
N LEU A 83 -5.37 -7.20 -3.58
CA LEU A 83 -6.71 -6.71 -3.88
C LEU A 83 -7.67 -7.04 -2.74
N THR A 84 -8.77 -6.30 -2.68
CA THR A 84 -9.93 -6.59 -1.83
C THR A 84 -9.58 -6.62 -0.33
N ASN A 85 -8.71 -5.71 0.11
CA ASN A 85 -8.29 -5.67 1.51
C ASN A 85 -9.24 -4.76 2.33
N ALA A 86 -9.79 -5.30 3.40
CA ALA A 86 -10.57 -4.59 4.40
C ALA A 86 -10.16 -5.07 5.80
N SER A 87 -10.32 -4.21 6.81
CA SER A 87 -10.03 -4.57 8.19
C SER A 87 -10.91 -5.75 8.63
N GLY A 88 -10.33 -6.75 9.29
CA GLY A 88 -11.08 -7.89 9.83
C GLY A 88 -12.01 -7.53 10.99
N THR A 89 -11.74 -6.39 11.65
CA THR A 89 -12.57 -5.77 12.67
C THR A 89 -12.79 -4.32 12.29
N GLU A 90 -14.02 -3.81 12.42
CA GLU A 90 -14.34 -2.42 12.11
C GLU A 90 -13.38 -1.45 12.80
N LYS A 91 -12.96 -0.42 12.06
CA LYS A 91 -12.16 0.71 12.57
C LYS A 91 -10.84 0.30 13.25
N THR A 92 -10.36 -0.90 12.94
CA THR A 92 -9.11 -1.44 13.48
C THR A 92 -8.03 -1.44 12.41
N TRP A 93 -6.86 -0.89 12.75
CA TRP A 93 -5.68 -0.94 11.88
C TRP A 93 -5.22 -2.39 11.67
N THR A 94 -4.92 -2.71 10.43
CA THR A 94 -4.36 -4.00 10.02
C THR A 94 -3.32 -3.77 8.93
N THR A 95 -2.75 -4.85 8.41
CA THR A 95 -1.69 -4.80 7.41
C THR A 95 -1.97 -5.66 6.20
N VAL A 96 -1.34 -5.30 5.09
CA VAL A 96 -1.12 -6.19 3.96
C VAL A 96 0.37 -6.14 3.60
N THR A 97 0.93 -7.27 3.19
CA THR A 97 2.38 -7.41 2.96
C THR A 97 2.69 -7.97 1.59
N CYS A 98 3.84 -7.63 1.02
CA CYS A 98 4.44 -8.36 -0.11
C CYS A 98 5.68 -9.09 0.39
N SER A 99 5.83 -10.37 0.05
CA SER A 99 7.02 -11.13 0.43
C SER A 99 8.20 -10.85 -0.50
N SER A 100 9.41 -11.23 -0.10
CA SER A 100 10.58 -11.18 -0.99
C SER A 100 10.34 -11.93 -2.29
N THR A 101 9.68 -13.09 -2.25
CA THR A 101 9.39 -13.92 -3.43
C THR A 101 8.33 -13.34 -4.35
N GLU A 102 7.59 -12.31 -3.91
CA GLU A 102 6.70 -11.54 -4.78
C GLU A 102 7.40 -10.30 -5.36
N MET A 103 8.52 -9.88 -4.78
CA MET A 103 9.28 -8.72 -5.26
C MET A 103 10.47 -9.10 -6.16
N ASP A 104 10.91 -10.34 -6.04
CA ASP A 104 11.96 -11.02 -6.78
C ASP A 104 11.52 -12.48 -6.94
N ASP A 105 10.77 -12.75 -8.01
CA ASP A 105 10.34 -14.11 -8.37
C ASP A 105 11.26 -14.76 -9.43
N GLY A 106 12.28 -14.02 -9.86
CA GLY A 106 13.22 -14.37 -10.91
C GLY A 106 12.69 -14.15 -12.33
N THR A 107 11.52 -13.53 -12.47
CA THR A 107 10.87 -13.22 -13.75
C THR A 107 10.34 -11.78 -13.76
N ALA A 108 11.00 -10.93 -14.54
CA ALA A 108 10.59 -9.53 -14.69
C ALA A 108 9.07 -9.34 -14.98
N PRO A 109 8.42 -8.31 -14.43
CA PRO A 109 9.05 -7.25 -13.65
C PRO A 109 9.28 -7.60 -12.19
N ASP A 110 10.51 -7.42 -11.74
CA ASP A 110 10.95 -7.47 -10.36
C ASP A 110 11.24 -6.04 -9.87
N TRP A 111 11.46 -5.86 -8.57
CA TRP A 111 11.94 -4.59 -8.00
C TRP A 111 13.07 -4.89 -7.04
N ASP A 112 14.17 -5.43 -7.53
CA ASP A 112 15.17 -6.17 -6.77
C ASP A 112 16.61 -5.69 -7.03
N ALA A 113 16.80 -4.62 -7.80
CA ALA A 113 18.12 -4.05 -8.06
C ALA A 113 18.30 -2.64 -7.47
N ALA A 114 19.51 -2.37 -6.99
CA ALA A 114 19.86 -1.06 -6.43
C ALA A 114 19.67 0.06 -7.47
N GLY A 115 19.02 1.15 -7.05
CA GLY A 115 18.71 2.29 -7.91
C GLY A 115 17.43 2.15 -8.74
N GLU A 116 16.77 0.99 -8.74
CA GLU A 116 15.48 0.84 -9.39
C GLU A 116 14.39 1.64 -8.71
N THR A 117 13.40 2.09 -9.49
CA THR A 117 12.34 2.96 -9.00
C THR A 117 10.98 2.36 -9.27
N ALA A 118 10.25 2.09 -8.19
CA ALA A 118 8.88 1.61 -8.25
C ALA A 118 7.86 2.69 -7.89
N ILE A 119 6.64 2.48 -8.38
CA ILE A 119 5.44 3.20 -7.97
C ILE A 119 4.55 2.25 -7.18
N ILE A 120 4.31 2.58 -5.91
CA ILE A 120 3.32 1.93 -5.07
C ILE A 120 2.00 2.69 -5.25
N MET A 121 1.05 2.08 -5.94
CA MET A 121 -0.26 2.64 -6.18
C MET A 121 -1.27 2.06 -5.20
N LEU A 122 -1.81 2.91 -4.34
CA LEU A 122 -2.86 2.59 -3.39
C LEU A 122 -4.17 3.13 -3.95
N ARG A 123 -5.18 2.28 -4.15
CA ARG A 123 -6.53 2.72 -4.47
C ARG A 123 -7.45 2.44 -3.30
N MET A 124 -7.95 3.50 -2.69
CA MET A 124 -8.86 3.45 -1.56
C MET A 124 -10.28 3.59 -2.07
N TYR A 125 -11.17 2.67 -1.71
CA TYR A 125 -12.55 2.65 -2.14
C TYR A 125 -13.48 2.82 -0.94
N SER A 126 -14.51 3.64 -1.06
CA SER A 126 -15.50 3.83 -0.02
C SER A 126 -16.89 4.19 -0.57
N LYS A 127 -17.94 3.85 0.18
CA LYS A 127 -19.33 4.30 0.00
C LYS A 127 -20.04 4.40 1.37
N ASN A 128 -21.30 4.86 1.38
CA ASN A 128 -22.18 4.88 2.55
C ASN A 128 -21.61 5.62 3.78
N THR A 129 -20.90 6.73 3.57
CA THR A 129 -20.20 7.48 4.62
C THR A 129 -19.06 6.73 5.30
N GLY A 130 -18.70 5.55 4.80
CA GLY A 130 -17.53 4.81 5.24
C GLY A 130 -16.23 5.49 4.85
N TYR A 131 -15.12 4.95 5.33
CA TYR A 131 -13.79 5.46 5.03
C TYR A 131 -12.78 4.33 4.85
N VAL A 132 -11.68 4.69 4.20
CA VAL A 132 -10.42 3.93 4.17
C VAL A 132 -9.31 4.89 4.53
N GLN A 133 -8.46 4.46 5.46
CA GLN A 133 -7.24 5.16 5.86
C GLN A 133 -6.04 4.31 5.46
N VAL A 134 -5.03 4.93 4.86
CA VAL A 134 -3.71 4.33 4.62
C VAL A 134 -2.67 5.09 5.44
N GLY A 135 -1.89 4.34 6.20
CA GLY A 135 -0.87 4.86 7.10
C GLY A 135 0.52 4.49 6.59
N ASP A 136 1.36 3.99 7.50
CA ASP A 136 2.75 3.68 7.21
C ASP A 136 2.91 2.63 6.10
N ILE A 137 3.82 2.95 5.17
CA ILE A 137 4.39 2.01 4.21
C ILE A 137 5.81 1.72 4.66
N VAL A 138 6.08 0.47 5.02
CA VAL A 138 7.38 0.02 5.51
C VAL A 138 8.04 -0.86 4.46
N LEU A 139 9.27 -0.51 4.07
CA LEU A 139 10.12 -1.30 3.17
C LEU A 139 11.28 -1.89 3.98
N SER A 140 11.49 -3.19 3.89
CA SER A 140 12.53 -3.91 4.64
C SER A 140 13.45 -4.66 3.69
N TYR A 141 14.73 -4.30 3.70
CA TYR A 141 15.75 -4.84 2.79
C TYR A 141 17.07 -5.12 3.52
N LEU A 142 17.93 -5.93 2.90
CA LEU A 142 19.30 -6.16 3.34
C LEU A 142 20.22 -5.20 2.59
N ALA A 143 21.09 -4.49 3.33
CA ALA A 143 22.09 -3.60 2.75
C ALA A 143 23.41 -4.33 2.47
N LYS A 144 24.13 -3.88 1.44
CA LYS A 144 25.52 -4.26 1.14
C LYS A 144 26.46 -3.56 2.14
N PHE A 145 27.51 -4.26 2.55
CA PHE A 145 28.58 -3.73 3.42
C PHE A 145 29.55 -2.82 2.65
#